data_AF-A0A0A3XVB9-F1
#
_entry.id   AF-A0A0A3XVB9-F1
#
_cell.length_a   1.000
_cell.length_b   1.000
_cell.length_c   1.000
_cell.angle_alpha   90.00
_cell.angle_beta   90.00
_cell.angle_gamma   90.00
#
_symmetry.space_group_name_H-M   'P 1'
#
loop_
_entity.id
_entity.type
_entity.pdbx_description
1 polymer ?
#
loop_
_entity_poly.entity_id
_entity_poly.type
_entity_poly.pdbx_seq_one_letter_code
_entity_poly.pdbx_strand_id
1 'polypeptide(L)'
;MMVRSGNPVLRLGTLIFAVLSLMLGAGGTGWPQSAPPALGLQQGPQTALPPSTSAPSSPPAREENPGLINEMGKLFDKLPSILPPIKSPSETMNDLSRLATPSAMVSGRMACPASSNGAPDCKQAADQLCQSKGYKEGKSLNADSAEKCSAKVLIPGRQRKPDDCRTDTFVTSALCQN
;
A
#
# COMPACT_ATOMS: atom_id res chain seq x y z
N MET A 1 16.63 -35.85 19.55
CA MET A 1 17.68 -34.88 19.16
C MET A 1 17.34 -34.35 17.78
N MET A 2 16.72 -33.17 17.67
CA MET A 2 16.43 -32.54 16.37
C MET A 2 17.65 -31.74 15.92
N VAL A 3 18.30 -32.18 14.85
CA VAL A 3 19.38 -31.43 14.19
C VAL A 3 18.73 -30.33 13.35
N ARG A 4 18.83 -29.08 13.82
CA ARG A 4 18.48 -27.89 13.04
C ARG A 4 19.51 -27.71 11.92
N SER A 5 19.19 -28.16 10.72
CA SER A 5 19.89 -27.76 9.50
C SER A 5 19.50 -26.32 9.17
N GLY A 6 20.32 -25.37 9.60
CA GLY A 6 20.17 -23.95 9.31
C GLY A 6 21.32 -23.49 8.42
N ASN A 7 21.02 -23.03 7.21
CA ASN A 7 22.00 -22.50 6.27
C ASN A 7 22.78 -21.32 6.91
N PRO A 8 24.10 -21.45 7.17
CA PRO A 8 24.87 -20.44 7.90
C PRO A 8 25.00 -19.13 7.11
N VAL A 9 24.90 -19.19 5.78
CA VAL A 9 24.97 -18.04 4.88
C VAL A 9 23.77 -17.09 5.07
N LEU A 10 22.57 -17.63 5.33
CA LEU A 10 21.36 -16.83 5.52
C LEU A 10 21.34 -16.12 6.89
N ARG A 11 21.97 -16.74 7.91
CA ARG A 11 22.14 -16.18 9.26
C ARG A 11 23.18 -15.06 9.30
N LEU A 12 24.24 -15.17 8.50
CA LEU A 12 25.27 -14.12 8.43
C LEU A 12 24.75 -12.86 7.72
N GLY A 13 23.97 -13.03 6.63
CA GLY A 13 23.39 -11.91 5.89
C GLY A 13 22.38 -11.08 6.69
N THR A 14 21.63 -11.72 7.59
CA THR A 14 20.66 -11.00 8.45
C THR A 14 21.34 -10.17 9.53
N LEU A 15 22.49 -10.61 10.06
CA LEU A 15 23.24 -9.85 11.07
C LEU A 15 23.91 -8.60 10.49
N ILE A 16 24.44 -8.68 9.26
CA ILE A 16 25.08 -7.54 8.60
C ILE A 16 24.05 -6.44 8.29
N PHE A 17 22.85 -6.80 7.85
CA PHE A 17 21.79 -5.83 7.58
C PHE A 17 21.31 -5.11 8.85
N ALA A 18 21.18 -5.82 9.98
CA ALA A 18 20.74 -5.23 11.24
C ALA A 18 21.76 -4.21 11.81
N VAL A 19 23.07 -4.48 11.68
CA VAL A 19 24.12 -3.54 12.11
C VAL A 19 24.17 -2.30 11.22
N LEU A 20 23.97 -2.46 9.90
CA LEU A 20 23.98 -1.33 8.97
C LEU A 20 22.77 -0.40 9.16
N SER A 21 21.59 -0.94 9.49
CA SER A 21 20.39 -0.14 9.77
C SER A 21 20.50 0.69 11.05
N LEU A 22 21.24 0.24 12.07
CA LEU A 22 21.45 1.03 13.29
C LEU A 22 22.37 2.24 13.08
N MET A 23 23.27 2.19 12.10
CA MET A 23 24.27 3.26 11.87
C MET A 23 23.77 4.43 11.01
N LEU A 24 22.58 4.31 10.38
CA LEU A 24 21.99 5.41 9.59
C LEU A 24 20.95 6.26 10.37
N GLY A 25 20.72 5.97 11.66
CA GLY A 25 19.71 6.65 12.47
C GLY A 25 20.12 7.98 13.13
N ALA A 26 21.36 8.46 12.93
CA ALA A 26 21.88 9.67 13.61
C ALA A 26 21.88 10.94 12.73
N GLY A 27 21.12 10.96 11.64
CA GLY A 27 20.95 12.14 10.77
C GLY A 27 19.63 12.86 11.04
N GLY A 28 19.51 13.55 12.17
CA GLY A 28 18.36 14.39 12.47
C GLY A 28 18.29 15.59 11.52
N THR A 29 17.44 15.53 10.50
CA THR A 29 17.05 16.70 9.71
C THR A 29 16.04 17.50 10.52
N GLY A 30 16.52 18.51 11.24
CA GLY A 30 15.68 19.48 11.93
C GLY A 30 14.82 20.26 10.93
N TRP A 31 13.49 20.10 11.02
CA TRP A 31 12.53 21.03 10.42
C TRP A 31 12.57 22.37 11.18
N PRO A 32 12.58 23.53 10.50
CA PRO A 32 12.33 24.79 11.17
C PRO A 32 10.86 24.84 11.60
N GLN A 33 10.65 24.89 12.92
CA GLN A 33 9.37 25.16 13.55
C GLN A 33 9.03 26.65 13.36
N SER A 34 8.08 26.95 12.46
CA SER A 34 7.42 28.26 12.48
C SER A 34 6.55 28.36 13.74
N ALA A 35 6.87 29.33 14.60
CA ALA A 35 6.09 29.66 15.78
C ALA A 35 4.72 30.27 15.38
N PRO A 36 3.63 30.00 16.13
CA PRO A 36 2.42 30.81 16.04
C PRO A 36 2.58 32.05 16.93
N PRO A 37 2.10 33.24 16.52
CA PRO A 37 1.90 34.32 17.48
C PRO A 37 0.62 34.03 18.27
N ALA A 38 0.78 33.78 19.57
CA ALA A 38 -0.30 33.86 20.53
C ALA A 38 -0.39 35.31 21.03
N LEU A 39 -1.49 35.99 20.73
CA LEU A 39 -1.90 37.23 21.39
C LEU A 39 -3.41 37.39 21.25
N GLY A 40 -4.14 37.25 22.38
CA GLY A 40 -5.46 37.86 22.53
C GLY A 40 -6.54 36.99 23.16
N LEU A 41 -6.62 37.03 24.50
CA LEU A 41 -7.83 36.99 25.35
C LEU A 41 -8.93 35.95 25.09
N GLN A 42 -9.07 34.97 26.01
CA GLN A 42 -10.30 34.83 26.83
C GLN A 42 -10.04 33.80 27.95
N GLN A 43 -9.87 34.28 29.19
CA GLN A 43 -9.84 33.46 30.40
C GLN A 43 -11.18 33.65 31.11
N GLY A 44 -12.06 32.65 31.04
CA GLY A 44 -13.33 32.60 31.77
C GLY A 44 -13.18 31.84 33.10
N PRO A 45 -13.64 32.36 34.25
CA PRO A 45 -13.42 31.74 35.54
C PRO A 45 -14.50 30.70 35.91
N GLN A 46 -14.01 29.60 36.50
CA GLN A 46 -14.50 28.92 37.71
C GLN A 46 -15.97 28.48 37.79
N THR A 47 -16.18 27.17 37.98
CA THR A 47 -16.96 26.66 39.13
C THR A 47 -16.41 25.31 39.58
N ALA A 48 -15.84 25.27 40.78
CA ALA A 48 -15.74 24.08 41.62
C ALA A 48 -16.73 24.26 42.77
N LEU A 49 -17.47 23.21 43.15
CA LEU A 49 -17.86 22.95 44.55
C LEU A 49 -18.39 21.48 44.70
N PRO A 50 -18.25 20.83 45.88
CA PRO A 50 -18.41 19.38 46.13
C PRO A 50 -19.69 19.07 46.95
N PRO A 51 -19.74 18.04 47.83
CA PRO A 51 -19.88 16.58 47.67
C PRO A 51 -21.28 16.07 48.15
N SER A 52 -21.61 14.78 48.03
CA SER A 52 -22.37 14.03 49.08
C SER A 52 -22.61 12.54 48.76
N THR A 53 -22.44 11.78 49.83
CA THR A 53 -22.54 10.34 50.08
C THR A 53 -23.96 9.76 49.93
N SER A 54 -24.08 8.51 49.50
CA SER A 54 -24.99 7.50 50.11
C SER A 54 -24.83 6.12 49.45
N ALA A 55 -24.56 5.11 50.27
CA ALA A 55 -24.74 3.68 49.95
C ALA A 55 -26.21 3.28 50.27
N PRO A 56 -26.59 1.99 50.25
CA PRO A 56 -26.84 1.11 49.11
C PRO A 56 -28.30 0.58 49.11
N SER A 57 -28.93 0.36 47.96
CA SER A 57 -30.15 -0.47 47.89
C SER A 57 -30.55 -0.86 46.46
N SER A 58 -30.43 -2.15 46.12
CA SER A 58 -31.41 -2.87 45.26
C SER A 58 -31.16 -4.40 45.29
N PRO A 59 -32.19 -5.22 44.95
CA PRO A 59 -32.46 -6.53 45.57
C PRO A 59 -32.17 -7.73 44.62
N PRO A 60 -32.78 -8.93 44.77
CA PRO A 60 -32.12 -10.23 44.80
C PRO A 60 -32.02 -10.98 43.45
N ALA A 61 -31.26 -12.08 43.47
CA ALA A 61 -31.24 -13.22 42.53
C ALA A 61 -31.08 -12.90 41.02
N ARG A 62 -29.90 -13.20 40.49
CA ARG A 62 -29.71 -13.42 39.04
C ARG A 62 -30.56 -14.62 38.62
N GLU A 63 -31.72 -14.35 38.05
CA GLU A 63 -32.43 -15.30 37.19
C GLU A 63 -31.60 -15.46 35.91
N GLU A 64 -30.91 -16.60 35.82
CA GLU A 64 -30.09 -17.01 34.69
C GLU A 64 -31.03 -17.25 33.50
N ASN A 65 -31.33 -16.21 32.72
CA ASN A 65 -32.20 -16.29 31.55
C ASN A 65 -31.53 -17.15 30.46
N PRO A 66 -31.97 -18.40 30.21
CA PRO A 66 -31.38 -19.27 29.19
C PRO A 66 -31.93 -18.98 27.79
N GLY A 67 -32.83 -17.99 27.66
CA GLY A 67 -33.64 -17.77 26.46
C GLY A 67 -32.94 -17.04 25.31
N LEU A 68 -31.93 -16.21 25.59
CA LEU A 68 -31.37 -15.32 24.56
C LEU A 68 -30.56 -16.09 23.51
N ILE A 69 -29.80 -17.09 23.94
CA ILE A 69 -28.92 -17.89 23.07
C ILE A 69 -29.74 -18.89 22.23
N ASN A 70 -30.82 -19.42 22.80
CA ASN A 70 -31.74 -20.35 22.14
C ASN A 70 -32.53 -19.69 21.00
N GLU A 71 -32.85 -18.39 21.14
CA GLU A 71 -33.47 -17.61 20.06
C GLU A 71 -32.48 -17.22 18.96
N MET A 72 -31.18 -17.10 19.26
CA MET A 72 -30.16 -16.88 18.21
C MET A 72 -30.07 -18.08 17.27
N GLY A 73 -30.13 -19.32 17.79
CA GLY A 73 -30.09 -20.54 16.98
C GLY A 73 -31.23 -20.66 15.96
N LYS A 74 -32.46 -20.31 16.36
CA LYS A 74 -33.65 -20.39 15.46
C LYS A 74 -33.60 -19.43 14.27
N LEU A 75 -32.86 -18.32 14.39
CA LEU A 75 -32.64 -17.39 13.29
C LEU A 75 -31.67 -18.00 12.26
N PHE A 76 -30.59 -18.65 12.72
CA PHE A 76 -29.63 -19.36 11.87
C PHE A 76 -30.23 -20.58 11.15
N ASP A 77 -31.16 -21.30 11.77
CA ASP A 77 -31.88 -22.41 11.10
C ASP A 77 -32.80 -21.96 9.97
N LYS A 78 -33.27 -20.71 9.98
CA LYS A 78 -34.11 -20.11 8.91
C LYS A 78 -33.32 -19.40 7.81
N LEU A 79 -32.04 -19.10 8.05
CA LEU A 79 -31.14 -18.45 7.11
C LEU A 79 -30.80 -19.26 5.83
N PRO A 80 -30.69 -20.61 5.82
CA PRO A 80 -30.32 -21.33 4.59
C PRO A 80 -31.41 -21.34 3.51
N SER A 81 -32.66 -20.95 3.82
CA SER A 81 -33.76 -20.91 2.84
C SER A 81 -34.03 -19.54 2.22
N ILE A 82 -33.40 -18.47 2.73
CA ILE A 82 -33.66 -17.08 2.30
C ILE A 82 -32.46 -16.47 1.56
N LEU A 83 -31.27 -17.06 1.69
CA LEU A 83 -30.08 -16.56 1.04
C LEU A 83 -29.90 -17.21 -0.34
N PRO A 84 -29.66 -16.41 -1.41
CA PRO A 84 -29.24 -16.96 -2.69
C PRO A 84 -27.98 -17.81 -2.50
N PRO A 85 -27.74 -18.83 -3.35
CA PRO A 85 -26.60 -19.73 -3.23
C PRO A 85 -25.30 -18.91 -3.18
N ILE A 86 -24.79 -18.76 -1.97
CA ILE A 86 -23.54 -18.06 -1.69
C ILE A 86 -22.44 -18.90 -2.31
N LYS A 87 -21.77 -18.31 -3.30
CA LYS A 87 -20.47 -18.78 -3.78
C LYS A 87 -19.57 -19.07 -2.58
N SER A 88 -18.64 -20.01 -2.74
CA SER A 88 -17.77 -20.39 -1.63
C SER A 88 -17.10 -19.12 -1.06
N PRO A 89 -16.91 -19.01 0.28
CA PRO A 89 -16.30 -17.84 0.89
C PRO A 89 -14.97 -17.43 0.22
N SER A 90 -14.23 -18.41 -0.29
CA SER A 90 -13.00 -18.25 -1.08
C SER A 90 -13.21 -17.50 -2.40
N GLU A 91 -14.28 -17.82 -3.15
CA GLU A 91 -14.64 -17.12 -4.38
C GLU A 91 -15.11 -15.69 -4.09
N THR A 92 -15.91 -15.49 -3.04
CA THR A 92 -16.35 -14.15 -2.63
C THR A 92 -15.18 -13.26 -2.21
N MET A 93 -14.19 -13.81 -1.51
CA MET A 93 -12.96 -13.07 -1.17
C MET A 93 -12.13 -12.71 -2.42
N ASN A 94 -12.09 -13.58 -3.44
CA ASN A 94 -11.39 -13.29 -4.70
C ASN A 94 -12.08 -12.19 -5.51
N ASP A 95 -13.42 -12.26 -5.60
CA ASP A 95 -14.22 -11.25 -6.29
C ASP A 95 -14.16 -9.89 -5.58
N LEU A 96 -14.22 -9.87 -4.24
CA LEU A 96 -13.98 -8.68 -3.44
C LEU A 96 -12.55 -8.14 -3.61
N SER A 97 -11.54 -9.01 -3.68
CA SER A 97 -10.16 -8.58 -3.95
C SER A 97 -9.99 -7.98 -5.35
N ARG A 98 -10.84 -8.35 -6.31
CA ARG A 98 -10.88 -7.76 -7.66
C ARG A 98 -11.72 -6.49 -7.72
N LEU A 99 -12.82 -6.40 -6.97
CA LEU A 99 -13.67 -5.20 -6.93
C LEU A 99 -13.10 -4.10 -6.02
N ALA A 100 -12.34 -4.47 -4.98
CA ALA A 100 -11.79 -3.56 -3.99
C ALA A 100 -10.42 -3.01 -4.37
N THR A 101 -9.97 -3.17 -5.62
CA THR A 101 -8.80 -2.45 -6.13
C THR A 101 -9.29 -1.18 -6.82
N PRO A 102 -9.52 -0.07 -6.09
CA PRO A 102 -9.81 1.21 -6.71
C PRO A 102 -8.64 1.63 -7.59
N SER A 103 -8.90 2.58 -8.49
CA SER A 103 -7.85 3.11 -9.36
C SER A 103 -6.64 3.54 -8.54
N ALA A 104 -5.50 2.91 -8.78
CA ALA A 104 -4.31 3.09 -7.96
C ALA A 104 -3.17 3.65 -8.79
N MET A 105 -2.41 4.57 -8.20
CA MET A 105 -1.18 5.05 -8.82
C MET A 105 -0.06 4.05 -8.54
N VAL A 106 0.49 3.48 -9.59
CA VAL A 106 1.58 2.51 -9.54
C VAL A 106 2.85 3.16 -10.09
N SER A 107 3.97 2.94 -9.41
CA SER A 107 5.30 3.31 -9.89
C SER A 107 6.04 2.08 -10.42
N GLY A 108 6.89 2.28 -11.42
CA GLY A 108 7.71 1.24 -12.02
C GLY A 108 8.60 1.78 -13.13
N ARG A 109 9.11 0.90 -13.98
CA ARG A 109 9.83 1.31 -15.18
C ARG A 109 9.52 0.32 -16.31
N MET A 110 8.73 0.77 -17.28
CA MET A 110 8.31 -0.04 -18.42
C MET A 110 8.66 0.67 -19.72
N ALA A 111 9.43 0.04 -20.60
CA ALA A 111 9.82 0.66 -21.88
C ALA A 111 8.59 0.84 -22.77
N CYS A 112 8.45 2.01 -23.39
CA CYS A 112 7.46 2.30 -24.41
C CYS A 112 7.95 1.68 -25.73
N PRO A 113 7.28 0.64 -26.27
CA PRO A 113 7.63 0.11 -27.59
C PRO A 113 7.41 1.17 -28.67
N ALA A 114 8.10 1.03 -29.79
CA ALA A 114 7.88 1.92 -30.93
C ALA A 114 6.54 1.58 -31.61
N SER A 115 5.70 2.61 -31.80
CA SER A 115 4.47 2.54 -32.60
C SER A 115 4.81 2.52 -34.11
N SER A 116 3.80 2.32 -34.96
CA SER A 116 3.94 2.30 -36.42
C SER A 116 4.57 3.57 -37.00
N ASN A 117 4.41 4.70 -36.30
CA ASN A 117 4.96 6.00 -36.69
C ASN A 117 6.36 6.27 -36.11
N GLY A 118 6.98 5.29 -35.45
CA GLY A 118 8.30 5.42 -34.81
C GLY A 118 8.30 6.19 -33.48
N ALA A 119 7.16 6.75 -33.08
CA ALA A 119 6.95 7.37 -31.77
C ALA A 119 6.79 6.31 -30.66
N PRO A 120 7.14 6.62 -29.40
CA PRO A 120 6.94 5.69 -28.28
C PRO A 120 5.45 5.51 -27.94
N ASP A 121 5.00 4.26 -27.81
CA ASP A 121 3.67 3.89 -27.33
C ASP A 121 3.70 3.67 -25.80
N CYS A 122 3.44 4.75 -25.07
CA CYS A 122 3.39 4.68 -23.62
C CYS A 122 2.02 4.23 -23.06
N LYS A 123 1.00 4.06 -23.91
CA LYS A 123 -0.27 3.42 -23.51
C LYS A 123 -0.01 1.94 -23.26
N GLN A 124 0.61 1.26 -24.23
CA GLN A 124 0.91 -0.16 -24.10
C GLN A 124 1.84 -0.44 -22.90
N ALA A 125 2.84 0.42 -22.68
CA ALA A 125 3.73 0.29 -21.53
C ALA A 125 3.02 0.52 -20.19
N ALA A 126 2.08 1.46 -20.11
CA ALA A 126 1.29 1.68 -18.90
C ALA A 126 0.35 0.49 -18.62
N ASP A 127 -0.28 -0.07 -19.65
CA ASP A 127 -1.11 -1.26 -19.51
C ASP A 127 -0.28 -2.44 -18.99
N GLN A 128 0.91 -2.68 -19.56
CA GLN A 128 1.80 -3.74 -19.06
C GLN A 128 2.28 -3.50 -17.62
N LEU A 129 2.61 -2.24 -17.28
CA LEU A 129 2.98 -1.88 -15.91
C LEU A 129 1.83 -2.19 -14.93
N CYS A 130 0.59 -1.86 -15.29
CA CYS A 130 -0.58 -2.11 -14.47
C CYS A 130 -0.96 -3.60 -14.40
N GLN A 131 -0.87 -4.32 -15.52
CA GLN A 131 -1.08 -5.78 -15.59
C GLN A 131 -0.07 -6.54 -14.74
N SER A 132 1.17 -6.06 -14.67
CA SER A 132 2.19 -6.63 -13.76
C SER A 132 1.82 -6.51 -12.28
N LYS A 133 0.86 -5.62 -11.94
CA LYS A 133 0.32 -5.42 -10.59
C LYS A 133 -1.09 -5.98 -10.40
N GLY A 134 -1.63 -6.68 -11.39
CA GLY A 134 -2.94 -7.32 -11.31
C GLY A 134 -4.14 -6.46 -11.72
N TYR A 135 -3.91 -5.28 -12.32
CA TYR A 135 -4.96 -4.44 -12.90
C TYR A 135 -5.19 -4.81 -14.37
N LYS A 136 -6.35 -4.48 -14.94
CA LYS A 136 -6.63 -4.78 -16.35
C LYS A 136 -5.94 -3.81 -17.31
N GLU A 137 -5.94 -2.54 -16.95
CA GLU A 137 -5.42 -1.47 -17.80
C GLU A 137 -4.79 -0.34 -17.00
N GLY A 138 -4.07 0.51 -17.72
CA GLY A 138 -3.31 1.62 -17.17
C GLY A 138 -3.29 2.84 -18.08
N LYS A 139 -3.22 4.01 -17.46
CA LYS A 139 -2.91 5.26 -18.14
C LYS A 139 -1.57 5.80 -17.63
N SER A 140 -0.61 6.01 -18.53
CA SER A 140 0.67 6.61 -18.18
C SER A 140 0.46 7.99 -17.56
N LEU A 141 1.15 8.25 -16.45
CA LEU A 141 1.16 9.56 -15.79
C LEU A 141 2.50 10.24 -15.98
N ASN A 142 3.60 9.53 -15.69
CA ASN A 142 4.95 10.00 -15.98
C ASN A 142 5.63 9.06 -16.96
N ALA A 143 6.35 9.68 -17.89
CA ALA A 143 7.29 9.03 -18.77
C ALA A 143 8.66 9.72 -18.65
N ASP A 144 9.71 8.93 -18.68
CA ASP A 144 11.11 9.36 -18.69
C ASP A 144 11.76 8.88 -19.98
N SER A 145 12.68 9.66 -20.54
CA SER A 145 13.42 9.28 -21.74
C SER A 145 14.92 9.29 -21.45
N ALA A 146 15.57 8.19 -21.79
CA ALA A 146 17.01 8.03 -21.63
C ALA A 146 17.66 7.71 -22.96
N GLU A 147 18.84 8.28 -23.20
CA GLU A 147 19.63 7.96 -24.37
C GLU A 147 20.48 6.72 -24.11
N LYS A 148 20.22 5.67 -24.89
CA LYS A 148 21.00 4.44 -24.89
C LYS A 148 22.03 4.52 -26.01
N CYS A 149 23.26 4.84 -25.63
CA CYS A 149 24.40 4.89 -26.54
C CYS A 149 25.18 3.58 -26.56
N SER A 150 25.66 3.21 -27.74
CA SER A 150 26.68 2.19 -27.88
C SER A 150 28.04 2.72 -27.40
N ALA A 151 28.89 1.85 -26.83
CA ALA A 151 30.23 2.23 -26.34
C ALA A 151 31.14 2.88 -27.39
N LYS A 152 30.79 2.70 -28.68
CA LYS A 152 31.43 3.31 -29.84
C LYS A 152 31.52 4.85 -29.77
N VAL A 153 30.60 5.52 -29.06
CA VAL A 153 30.64 6.98 -28.87
C VAL A 153 31.77 7.45 -27.94
N LEU A 154 32.35 6.54 -27.15
CA LEU A 154 33.43 6.85 -26.21
C LEU A 154 34.80 6.78 -26.89
N ILE A 155 34.89 6.34 -28.15
CA ILE A 155 36.16 6.24 -28.88
C ILE A 155 36.58 7.65 -29.33
N PRO A 156 37.72 8.18 -28.85
CA PRO A 156 38.21 9.48 -29.27
C PRO A 156 38.46 9.55 -30.79
N GLY A 157 38.17 10.69 -31.40
CA GLY A 157 38.43 10.94 -32.84
C GLY A 157 37.42 10.31 -33.80
N ARG A 158 36.43 9.54 -33.30
CA ARG A 158 35.37 8.99 -34.14
C ARG A 158 34.19 9.97 -34.24
N GLN A 159 33.76 10.26 -35.48
CA GLN A 159 32.49 10.93 -35.77
C GLN A 159 31.30 10.09 -35.28
N ARG A 160 30.37 10.70 -34.54
CA ARG A 160 29.13 10.05 -34.14
C ARG A 160 28.23 9.81 -35.33
N LYS A 161 27.61 8.63 -35.37
CA LYS A 161 26.60 8.26 -36.34
C LYS A 161 25.21 8.37 -35.71
N PRO A 162 24.14 8.61 -36.51
CA PRO A 162 22.77 8.64 -36.00
C PRO A 162 22.35 7.38 -35.24
N ASP A 163 22.91 6.22 -35.60
CA ASP A 163 22.62 4.94 -34.95
C ASP A 163 23.47 4.65 -33.70
N ASP A 164 24.42 5.55 -33.36
CA ASP A 164 25.30 5.32 -32.22
C ASP A 164 24.56 5.48 -30.88
N CYS A 165 23.46 6.22 -30.86
CA CYS A 165 22.61 6.46 -29.69
C CYS A 165 21.13 6.42 -30.08
N ARG A 166 20.31 5.74 -29.26
CA ARG A 166 18.86 5.70 -29.42
C ARG A 166 18.19 6.21 -28.15
N THR A 167 17.20 7.07 -28.31
CA THR A 167 16.36 7.50 -27.19
C THR A 167 15.29 6.44 -26.92
N ASP A 168 15.33 5.88 -25.71
CA ASP A 168 14.31 4.97 -25.20
C ASP A 168 13.41 5.74 -24.22
N THR A 169 12.10 5.65 -24.39
CA THR A 169 11.12 6.22 -23.46
C THR A 169 10.57 5.12 -22.55
N PHE A 170 10.34 5.44 -21.29
CA PHE A 170 9.86 4.52 -20.26
C PHE A 170 8.72 5.16 -19.48
N VAL A 171 7.64 4.44 -19.23
CA VAL A 171 6.63 4.84 -18.23
C VAL A 171 7.21 4.59 -16.85
N THR A 172 7.22 5.64 -16.01
CA THR A 172 7.72 5.57 -14.63
C THR A 172 6.59 5.54 -13.60
N SER A 173 5.41 6.04 -13.97
CA SER A 173 4.20 5.87 -13.18
C SER A 173 2.95 5.81 -14.05
N ALA A 174 1.94 5.08 -13.58
CA ALA A 174 0.66 4.93 -14.24
C ALA A 174 -0.49 4.93 -13.23
N LEU A 175 -1.66 5.41 -13.66
CA LEU A 175 -2.92 5.20 -12.97
C LEU A 175 -3.52 3.89 -13.49
N CYS A 176 -3.62 2.90 -12.62
CA CYS A 176 -4.10 1.57 -12.96
C CYS A 176 -5.56 1.40 -12.56
N GLN A 177 -6.34 0.72 -13.40
CA GLN A 177 -7.77 0.50 -13.22
C GLN A 177 -8.15 -0.94 -13.56
N ASN A 178 -9.22 -1.45 -12.96
CA ASN A 178 -9.66 -2.84 -13.07
C ASN A 178 -10.84 -3.05 -14.02
#